data_AF-A0A951L2Z5-F1
#
_entry.id   AF-A0A951L2Z5-F1
#
_cell.length_a   1.000
_cell.length_b   1.000
_cell.length_c   1.000
_cell.angle_alpha   90.00
_cell.angle_beta   90.00
_cell.angle_gamma   90.00
#
_symmetry.space_group_name_H-M   'P 1'
#
loop_
_entity.id
_entity.type
_entity.pdbx_description
1 polymer ?
#
loop_
_entity_poly.entity_id
_entity_poly.type
_entity_poly.pdbx_seq_one_letter_code
_entity_poly.pdbx_strand_id
1 'polypeptide(L)'
;MVRIDWFDGPRAALSGLFALADDAPVQVQRYRQLGRVLAAWDGPSVVGHLQLITPERGDDVEVKSLAVREDRQGAGIGRMLVERAISACREQNRSVLVVATAAADTRVLRFYQRLGFRFLRVERDVFTPQAGYPRVDIDGVPLRDRVWLSLDLQPPERSPAHARAVGLRVARHTDHLDELIRFYRDGLGLRELGGFRNHDGYDGVFLEIPGTGAHLELTTGGGHGVPVPHPDSLLVLYLPDAEAVRVVAARLGAAPVIPANPYWREHAITFADPDGFHVVLVGEPWRA
;
A
#
# COMPACT_ATOMS: atom_id res chain seq x y z
N MET A 1 23.16 -5.41 17.68
CA MET A 1 22.11 -5.20 16.65
C MET A 1 20.99 -4.44 17.34
N VAL A 2 20.54 -3.33 16.75
CA VAL A 2 19.52 -2.49 17.40
C VAL A 2 18.13 -3.10 17.22
N ARG A 3 17.37 -3.20 18.32
CA ARG A 3 15.99 -3.70 18.35
C ARG A 3 15.04 -2.56 18.74
N ILE A 4 13.85 -2.51 18.14
CA ILE A 4 12.83 -1.49 18.45
C ILE A 4 11.59 -2.15 19.03
N ASP A 5 11.21 -1.80 20.25
CA ASP A 5 10.06 -2.39 20.95
C ASP A 5 9.30 -1.35 21.76
N TRP A 6 8.07 -1.69 22.16
CA TRP A 6 7.32 -0.89 23.12
C TRP A 6 8.03 -0.86 24.47
N PHE A 7 8.08 0.32 25.06
CA PHE A 7 8.65 0.56 26.39
C PHE A 7 7.54 0.70 27.42
N ASP A 8 7.42 -0.32 28.26
CA ASP A 8 6.43 -0.41 29.34
C ASP A 8 7.00 -0.04 30.73
N GLY A 9 8.30 0.27 30.79
CA GLY A 9 8.97 0.68 32.03
C GLY A 9 8.62 2.10 32.48
N PRO A 10 9.12 2.52 33.67
CA PRO A 10 8.92 3.87 34.16
C PRO A 10 9.51 4.91 33.20
N ARG A 11 8.70 5.88 32.76
CA ARG A 11 9.15 6.95 31.85
C ARG A 11 10.37 7.68 32.39
N ALA A 12 10.54 7.75 33.72
CA ALA A 12 11.70 8.28 34.45
C ALA A 12 13.05 7.75 33.91
N ALA A 13 13.11 6.47 33.51
CA ALA A 13 14.32 5.86 32.98
C ALA A 13 14.78 6.47 31.63
N LEU A 14 13.88 7.14 30.91
CA LEU A 14 14.16 7.78 29.63
C LEU A 14 14.43 9.29 29.76
N SER A 15 14.69 9.82 30.98
CA SER A 15 14.84 11.28 31.22
C SER A 15 15.84 11.93 30.28
N GLY A 16 17.02 11.31 30.12
CA GLY A 16 18.07 11.85 29.26
C GLY A 16 17.63 11.94 27.80
N LEU A 17 16.89 10.95 27.30
CA LEU A 17 16.42 10.94 25.92
C LEU A 17 15.30 11.96 25.68
N PHE A 18 14.38 12.13 26.63
CA PHE A 18 13.37 13.20 26.53
C PHE A 18 14.01 14.59 26.53
N ALA A 19 15.04 14.81 27.36
CA ALA A 19 15.78 16.07 27.39
C ALA A 19 16.57 16.35 26.10
N LEU A 20 16.96 15.31 25.35
CA LEU A 20 17.58 15.48 24.03
C LEU A 20 16.58 15.91 22.95
N ALA A 21 15.29 15.58 23.10
CA ALA A 21 14.25 15.96 22.15
C ALA A 21 13.69 17.38 22.39
N ASP A 22 13.68 17.81 23.65
CA ASP A 22 13.13 19.08 24.10
C ASP A 22 13.89 19.54 25.34
N ASP A 23 14.63 20.65 25.20
CA ASP A 23 15.51 21.21 26.22
C ASP A 23 14.74 22.05 27.25
N ALA A 24 13.41 22.17 27.14
CA ALA A 24 12.55 22.84 28.11
C ALA A 24 11.92 21.82 29.08
N PRO A 25 12.46 21.63 30.32
CA PRO A 25 12.04 20.55 31.21
C PRO A 25 10.56 20.63 31.60
N VAL A 26 10.03 21.85 31.70
CA VAL A 26 8.60 22.10 32.00
C VAL A 26 7.70 21.57 30.89
N GLN A 27 8.12 21.67 29.63
CA GLN A 27 7.35 21.16 28.50
C GLN A 27 7.39 19.63 28.47
N VAL A 28 8.57 19.03 28.64
CA VAL A 28 8.75 17.59 28.76
C VAL A 28 7.82 17.00 29.82
N GLN A 29 7.77 17.60 31.02
CA GLN A 29 6.92 17.10 32.11
C GLN A 29 5.43 17.00 31.74
N ARG A 30 4.92 17.90 30.88
CA ARG A 30 3.50 17.92 30.48
C ARG A 30 3.09 16.74 29.61
N TYR A 31 3.99 16.27 28.75
CA TYR A 31 3.67 15.22 27.78
C TYR A 31 4.36 13.88 28.06
N ARG A 32 5.37 13.82 28.94
CA ARG A 32 6.17 12.62 29.20
C ARG A 32 5.37 11.37 29.56
N GLN A 33 4.26 11.55 30.28
CA GLN A 33 3.39 10.43 30.70
C GLN A 33 2.30 10.10 29.68
N LEU A 34 2.16 10.87 28.62
CA LEU A 34 1.13 10.65 27.61
C LEU A 34 1.53 9.55 26.62
N GLY A 35 0.52 8.88 26.09
CA GLY A 35 0.68 7.97 24.97
C GLY A 35 1.65 6.81 25.21
N ARG A 36 2.19 6.29 24.11
CA ARG A 36 3.04 5.10 24.09
C ARG A 36 4.44 5.47 23.59
N VAL A 37 5.45 4.71 23.99
CA VAL A 37 6.84 4.96 23.59
C VAL A 37 7.44 3.69 23.02
N LEU A 38 8.07 3.81 21.87
CA LEU A 38 9.02 2.84 21.34
C LEU A 38 10.41 3.18 21.87
N ALA A 39 11.17 2.18 22.28
CA ALA A 39 12.56 2.29 22.67
C ALA A 39 13.45 1.54 21.67
N ALA A 40 14.57 2.16 21.30
CA ALA A 40 15.65 1.53 20.55
C ALA A 40 16.67 0.96 21.54
N TRP A 41 16.81 -0.36 21.55
CA TRP A 41 17.72 -1.09 22.41
C TRP A 41 18.97 -1.48 21.64
N ASP A 42 20.14 -1.17 22.20
CA ASP A 42 21.39 -1.83 21.82
C ASP A 42 21.94 -2.60 23.01
N GLY A 43 21.80 -3.93 22.95
CA GLY A 43 21.98 -4.79 24.11
C GLY A 43 21.03 -4.38 25.25
N PRO A 44 21.53 -4.20 26.48
CA PRO A 44 20.70 -3.80 27.63
C PRO A 44 20.41 -2.30 27.68
N SER A 45 21.02 -1.49 26.80
CA SER A 45 20.95 -0.03 26.87
C SER A 45 19.92 0.53 25.91
N VAL A 46 19.07 1.44 26.40
CA VAL A 46 18.20 2.25 25.53
C VAL A 46 19.02 3.39 24.94
N VAL A 47 19.06 3.45 23.61
CA VAL A 47 19.85 4.42 22.85
C VAL A 47 19.00 5.42 22.07
N GLY A 48 17.69 5.24 22.05
CA GLY A 48 16.75 6.19 21.47
C GLY A 48 15.31 5.88 21.85
N HIS A 49 14.41 6.83 21.64
CA HIS A 49 12.98 6.65 21.86
C HIS A 49 12.16 7.37 20.78
N LEU A 50 10.93 6.91 20.58
CA LEU A 50 9.90 7.62 19.84
C LEU A 50 8.59 7.53 20.62
N GLN A 51 8.00 8.68 20.96
CA GLN A 51 6.72 8.77 21.62
C GLN A 51 5.60 9.05 20.63
N LEU A 52 4.52 8.28 20.73
CA LEU A 52 3.28 8.47 19.99
C LEU A 52 2.17 8.90 20.94
N ILE A 53 1.49 9.99 20.61
CA ILE A 53 0.28 10.45 21.29
C ILE A 53 -0.88 10.33 20.30
N THR A 54 -1.95 9.68 20.74
CA THR A 54 -3.19 9.58 19.98
C THR A 54 -4.23 10.48 20.66
N PRO A 55 -4.84 11.43 19.94
CA PRO A 55 -5.92 12.24 20.48
C PRO A 55 -7.17 11.38 20.72
N GLU A 56 -8.02 11.82 21.66
CA GLU A 56 -9.29 11.12 21.97
C GLU A 56 -10.30 11.18 20.81
N ARG A 57 -10.18 12.19 19.94
CA ARG A 57 -10.98 12.39 18.73
C ARG A 57 -10.07 12.76 17.57
N GLY A 58 -10.34 12.18 16.40
CA GLY A 58 -9.51 12.35 15.20
C GLY A 58 -8.66 11.11 14.90
N ASP A 59 -8.20 11.03 13.66
CA ASP A 59 -7.47 9.86 13.16
C ASP A 59 -5.95 10.04 13.17
N ASP A 60 -5.48 11.27 13.42
CA ASP A 60 -4.07 11.64 13.39
C ASP A 60 -3.34 11.15 14.65
N VAL A 61 -2.19 10.52 14.48
CA VAL A 61 -1.27 10.20 15.58
C VAL A 61 -0.11 11.18 15.55
N GLU A 62 0.26 11.78 16.69
CA GLU A 62 1.42 12.67 16.79
C GLU A 62 2.67 11.92 17.24
N VAL A 63 3.76 12.05 16.48
CA VAL A 63 5.12 11.78 16.99
C VAL A 63 5.50 12.94 17.89
N LYS A 64 5.29 12.78 19.20
CA LYS A 64 5.48 13.87 20.17
C LYS A 64 6.94 14.18 20.45
N SER A 65 7.75 13.13 20.49
CA SER A 65 9.14 13.20 20.91
C SER A 65 9.91 12.08 20.22
N LEU A 66 11.06 12.42 19.63
CA LEU A 66 11.99 11.48 19.02
C LEU A 66 13.40 11.93 19.40
N ALA A 67 14.16 11.04 20.02
CA ALA A 67 15.58 11.27 20.24
C ALA A 67 16.38 9.99 20.06
N VAL A 68 17.62 10.16 19.61
CA VAL A 68 18.66 9.13 19.60
C VAL A 68 19.88 9.76 20.25
N ARG A 69 20.54 9.02 21.16
CA ARG A 69 21.78 9.48 21.79
C ARG A 69 22.78 9.91 20.73
N GLU A 70 23.48 11.01 20.98
CA GLU A 70 24.40 11.64 20.02
C GLU A 70 25.47 10.68 19.50
N ASP A 71 26.03 9.84 20.39
CA ASP A 71 27.03 8.82 20.06
C ASP A 71 26.50 7.69 19.15
N ARG A 72 25.18 7.65 18.91
CA ARG A 72 24.49 6.64 18.09
C ARG A 72 23.70 7.24 16.93
N GLN A 73 23.78 8.55 16.72
CA GLN A 73 23.19 9.21 15.56
C GLN A 73 23.94 8.83 14.27
N GLY A 74 23.30 9.03 13.12
CA GLY A 74 23.86 8.65 11.81
C GLY A 74 23.81 7.14 11.49
N ALA A 75 23.56 6.27 12.47
CA ALA A 75 23.48 4.82 12.29
C ALA A 75 22.09 4.31 11.81
N GLY A 76 21.18 5.21 11.42
CA GLY A 76 19.83 4.85 10.95
C GLY A 76 18.79 4.55 12.04
N ILE A 77 19.14 4.64 13.32
CA ILE A 77 18.22 4.31 14.45
C ILE A 77 16.96 5.18 14.45
N GLY A 78 17.09 6.49 14.18
CA GLY A 78 15.92 7.39 14.09
C GLY A 78 14.94 6.97 13.00
N ARG A 79 15.46 6.51 11.85
CA ARG A 79 14.66 5.96 10.75
C ARG A 79 13.95 4.67 11.19
N MET A 80 14.65 3.75 11.85
CA MET A 80 14.07 2.51 12.35
C MET A 80 12.92 2.77 13.36
N LEU A 81 13.10 3.76 14.25
CA LEU A 81 12.06 4.18 15.19
C LEU A 81 10.79 4.67 14.46
N VAL A 82 10.96 5.57 13.48
CA VAL A 82 9.83 6.10 12.70
C VAL A 82 9.17 5.02 11.85
N GLU A 83 9.94 4.14 11.20
CA GLU A 83 9.39 3.02 10.42
C GLU A 83 8.58 2.05 11.29
N ARG A 84 9.06 1.74 12.50
CA ARG A 84 8.30 0.91 13.46
C ARG A 84 7.02 1.61 13.94
N ALA A 85 7.07 2.93 14.14
CA ALA A 85 5.91 3.74 14.49
C ALA A 85 4.86 3.74 13.36
N ILE A 86 5.29 3.91 12.11
CA ILE A 86 4.42 3.81 10.92
C ILE A 86 3.74 2.45 10.88
N SER A 87 4.49 1.35 11.06
CA SER A 87 3.90 -0.01 11.12
C SER A 87 2.85 -0.13 12.23
N ALA A 88 3.16 0.35 13.44
CA ALA A 88 2.23 0.32 14.57
C ALA A 88 0.95 1.10 14.30
N CYS A 89 1.05 2.28 13.69
CA CYS A 89 -0.11 3.10 13.39
C CYS A 89 -0.97 2.46 12.29
N ARG A 90 -0.36 1.82 11.29
CA ARG A 90 -1.08 1.05 10.25
C ARG A 90 -1.80 -0.17 10.82
N GLU A 91 -1.16 -0.93 11.71
CA GLU A 91 -1.78 -2.05 12.45
C GLU A 91 -3.02 -1.61 13.24
N GLN A 92 -3.11 -0.32 13.60
CA GLN A 92 -4.21 0.29 14.32
C GLN A 92 -5.20 1.06 13.41
N ASN A 93 -5.10 0.88 12.09
CA ASN A 93 -5.93 1.57 11.09
C ASN A 93 -5.94 3.09 11.20
N ARG A 94 -4.81 3.69 11.61
CA ARG A 94 -4.64 5.15 11.63
C ARG A 94 -4.37 5.66 10.23
N SER A 95 -4.96 6.80 9.88
CA SER A 95 -4.88 7.36 8.53
C SER A 95 -3.70 8.31 8.36
N VAL A 96 -3.28 9.02 9.41
CA VAL A 96 -2.24 10.05 9.33
C VAL A 96 -1.29 9.99 10.52
N LEU A 97 0.00 10.16 10.26
CA LEU A 97 1.04 10.40 11.27
C LEU A 97 1.52 11.85 11.12
N VAL A 98 1.48 12.63 12.20
CA VAL A 98 1.94 14.02 12.22
C VAL A 98 3.14 14.19 13.13
N VAL A 99 3.98 15.17 12.83
CA VAL A 99 5.09 15.58 13.69
C VAL A 99 5.24 17.09 13.65
N ALA A 100 5.56 17.67 14.80
CA ALA A 100 5.86 19.10 14.90
C ALA A 100 7.31 19.30 15.34
N THR A 101 8.05 20.14 14.64
CA THR A 101 9.48 20.38 14.89
C THR A 101 9.85 21.85 14.69
N ALA A 102 11.06 22.23 15.11
CA ALA A 102 11.66 23.52 14.82
C ALA A 102 11.71 23.79 13.31
N ALA A 103 11.17 24.91 12.85
CA ALA A 103 11.18 25.27 11.43
C ALA A 103 12.57 25.67 10.92
N ALA A 104 13.49 26.03 11.81
CA ALA A 104 14.86 26.43 11.46
C ALA A 104 15.83 25.24 11.30
N ASP A 105 15.52 24.05 11.83
CA ASP A 105 16.43 22.90 11.76
C ASP A 105 16.29 22.13 10.44
N THR A 106 17.04 22.57 9.42
CA THR A 106 17.01 21.97 8.09
C THR A 106 17.40 20.48 8.07
N ARG A 107 18.22 20.02 9.03
CA ARG A 107 18.64 18.60 9.12
C ARG A 107 17.47 17.73 9.56
N VAL A 108 16.71 18.19 10.55
CA VAL A 108 15.50 17.50 11.02
C VAL A 108 14.39 17.53 9.96
N LEU A 109 14.20 18.66 9.26
CA LEU A 109 13.25 18.73 8.15
C LEU A 109 13.59 17.74 7.04
N ARG A 110 14.87 17.72 6.63
CA ARG A 110 15.36 16.75 5.63
C ARG A 110 15.17 15.31 6.11
N PHE A 111 15.38 15.02 7.40
CA PHE A 111 15.16 13.69 7.96
C PHE A 111 13.72 13.22 7.77
N TYR A 112 12.72 14.02 8.18
CA TYR A 112 11.31 13.63 8.04
C TYR A 112 10.86 13.58 6.58
N GLN A 113 11.31 14.53 5.73
CA GLN A 113 10.98 14.51 4.31
C GLN A 113 11.52 13.25 3.60
N ARG A 114 12.72 12.78 3.96
CA ARG A 114 13.25 11.50 3.44
C ARG A 114 12.45 10.28 3.86
N LEU A 115 11.64 10.39 4.91
CA LEU A 115 10.71 9.35 5.38
C LEU A 115 9.29 9.53 4.82
N GLY A 116 9.09 10.46 3.88
CA GLY A 116 7.82 10.68 3.18
C GLY A 116 6.91 11.74 3.81
N PHE A 117 7.31 12.35 4.92
CA PHE A 117 6.52 13.43 5.52
C PHE A 117 6.52 14.68 4.61
N ARG A 118 5.38 15.35 4.55
CA ARG A 118 5.17 16.60 3.80
C ARG A 118 4.79 17.73 4.73
N PHE A 119 5.15 18.96 4.37
CA PHE A 119 4.73 20.14 5.12
C PHE A 119 3.19 20.23 5.18
N LEU A 120 2.67 20.45 6.39
CA LEU A 120 1.24 20.60 6.66
C LEU A 120 0.90 22.04 6.99
N ARG A 121 1.54 22.62 8.01
CA ARG A 121 1.30 24.01 8.45
C ARG A 121 2.46 24.55 9.28
N VAL A 122 2.49 25.87 9.47
CA VAL A 122 3.46 26.56 10.34
C VAL A 122 2.72 27.28 11.46
N GLU A 123 3.18 27.10 12.69
CA GLU A 123 2.79 27.89 13.86
C GLU A 123 3.89 28.90 14.15
N ARG A 124 3.55 30.19 14.08
CA ARG A 124 4.52 31.27 14.22
C ARG A 124 4.81 31.61 15.67
N ASP A 125 6.05 32.05 15.93
CA ASP A 125 6.47 32.65 17.20
C ASP A 125 6.32 31.75 18.45
N VAL A 126 6.27 30.44 18.27
CA VAL A 126 6.17 29.43 19.34
C VAL A 126 7.45 29.38 20.21
N PHE A 127 8.62 29.61 19.61
CA PHE A 127 9.92 29.51 20.28
C PHE A 127 10.49 30.88 20.65
N THR A 128 9.63 31.78 21.12
CA THR A 128 10.02 33.15 21.51
C THR A 128 10.19 33.33 23.02
N PRO A 129 10.94 34.34 23.47
CA PRO A 129 11.01 34.71 24.89
C PRO A 129 9.65 34.96 25.54
N GLN A 130 8.71 35.54 24.79
CA GLN A 130 7.34 35.78 25.23
C GLN A 130 6.59 34.46 25.49
N ALA A 131 6.91 33.41 24.75
CA ALA A 131 6.38 32.05 24.94
C ALA A 131 7.18 31.20 25.96
N GLY A 132 8.22 31.78 26.58
CA GLY A 132 9.04 31.13 27.60
C GLY A 132 10.24 30.36 27.08
N TYR A 133 10.67 30.60 25.83
CA TYR A 133 11.87 29.98 25.24
C TYR A 133 13.02 30.98 25.10
N PRO A 134 14.28 30.56 25.27
CA PRO A 134 15.43 31.42 25.00
C PRO A 134 15.50 31.77 23.51
N ARG A 135 16.23 32.85 23.18
CA ARG A 135 16.57 33.12 21.78
C ARG A 135 17.60 32.09 21.33
N VAL A 136 17.21 31.28 20.34
CA VAL A 136 18.06 30.26 19.73
C VAL A 136 18.23 30.58 18.25
N ASP A 137 19.45 30.39 17.76
CA ASP A 137 19.80 30.46 16.35
C ASP A 137 20.24 29.06 15.88
N ILE A 138 19.73 28.63 14.72
CA ILE A 138 20.11 27.36 14.11
C ILE A 138 20.61 27.67 12.70
N ASP A 139 21.90 27.45 12.46
CA ASP A 139 22.56 27.67 11.17
C ASP A 139 22.32 29.11 10.60
N GLY A 140 22.29 30.13 11.46
CA GLY A 140 22.06 31.53 11.08
C GLY A 140 20.59 31.90 10.91
N VAL A 141 19.66 31.00 11.26
CA VAL A 141 18.21 31.24 11.24
C VAL A 141 17.68 31.32 12.68
N PRO A 142 17.09 32.46 13.08
CA PRO A 142 16.44 32.58 14.38
C PRO A 142 15.28 31.58 14.51
N LEU A 143 15.33 30.72 15.52
CA LEU A 143 14.26 29.78 15.80
C LEU A 143 13.07 30.53 16.41
N ARG A 144 12.03 30.73 15.61
CA ARG A 144 10.76 31.36 16.04
C ARG A 144 9.59 30.42 15.87
N ASP A 145 9.58 29.68 14.77
CA ASP A 145 8.40 28.98 14.29
C ASP A 145 8.51 27.48 14.48
N ARG A 146 7.35 26.85 14.67
CA ARG A 146 7.18 25.41 14.65
C ARG A 146 6.53 25.02 13.33
N VAL A 147 7.08 24.03 12.65
CA VAL A 147 6.49 23.47 11.45
C VAL A 147 5.92 22.09 11.73
N TRP A 148 4.71 21.87 11.24
CA TRP A 148 4.02 20.59 11.26
C TRP A 148 4.22 19.90 9.91
N LEU A 149 4.56 18.61 9.97
CA LEU A 149 4.59 17.73 8.82
C LEU A 149 3.62 16.57 9.04
N SER A 150 3.05 16.06 7.95
CA SER A 150 2.18 14.89 7.96
C SER A 150 2.67 13.82 7.00
N LEU A 151 2.34 12.58 7.32
CA LEU A 151 2.52 11.40 6.49
C LEU A 151 1.17 10.68 6.44
N ASP A 152 0.61 10.52 5.23
CA ASP A 152 -0.51 9.61 5.03
C ASP A 152 -0.05 8.17 5.27
N LEU A 153 -0.71 7.52 6.22
CA LEU A 153 -0.45 6.15 6.62
C LEU A 153 -1.32 5.14 5.89
N GLN A 154 -2.47 5.59 5.37
CA GLN A 154 -3.22 4.78 4.43
C GLN A 154 -2.28 4.42 3.29
N PRO A 155 -2.29 3.15 2.82
CA PRO A 155 -1.69 2.87 1.54
C PRO A 155 -2.28 3.89 0.57
N PRO A 156 -1.48 4.55 -0.28
CA PRO A 156 -2.07 5.44 -1.26
C PRO A 156 -3.19 4.65 -1.92
N GLU A 157 -4.44 5.12 -1.85
CA GLU A 157 -5.42 4.72 -2.84
C GLU A 157 -4.67 4.79 -4.16
N ARG A 158 -4.57 3.65 -4.87
CA ARG A 158 -3.73 3.48 -6.05
C ARG A 158 -3.79 4.75 -6.92
N SER A 159 -2.82 5.64 -6.75
CA SER A 159 -2.76 6.88 -7.51
C SER A 159 -1.39 6.92 -8.16
N PRO A 160 -1.26 6.36 -9.37
CA PRO A 160 0.00 6.26 -10.07
C PRO A 160 0.28 7.58 -10.77
N ALA A 161 0.82 8.55 -10.05
CA ALA A 161 1.67 9.54 -10.70
C ALA A 161 3.01 8.85 -11.02
N HIS A 162 3.04 8.13 -12.15
CA HIS A 162 4.22 7.57 -12.86
C HIS A 162 4.71 6.14 -12.62
N ALA A 163 4.03 5.30 -11.83
CA ALA A 163 4.01 3.87 -12.16
C ALA A 163 2.87 3.68 -13.15
N ARG A 164 3.10 3.86 -14.47
CA ARG A 164 2.05 3.78 -15.50
C ARG A 164 1.10 2.62 -15.16
N ALA A 165 -0.14 2.93 -14.76
CA ALA A 165 -1.18 1.92 -14.69
C ALA A 165 -1.37 1.47 -16.13
N VAL A 166 -0.72 0.37 -16.50
CA VAL A 166 -0.91 -0.25 -17.79
C VAL A 166 -2.27 -0.90 -17.73
N GLY A 167 -3.24 -0.35 -18.46
CA GLY A 167 -4.47 -1.07 -18.74
C GLY A 167 -4.13 -2.26 -19.65
N LEU A 168 -4.57 -3.45 -19.27
CA LEU A 168 -4.41 -4.65 -20.09
C LEU A 168 -5.74 -4.98 -20.75
N ARG A 169 -5.71 -5.10 -22.08
CA ARG A 169 -6.78 -5.72 -22.84
C ARG A 169 -6.20 -6.80 -23.73
N VAL A 170 -6.82 -7.97 -23.70
CA VAL A 170 -6.51 -9.06 -24.63
C VAL A 170 -7.69 -9.16 -25.59
N ALA A 171 -7.45 -8.96 -26.88
CA ALA A 171 -8.48 -9.03 -27.91
C ALA A 171 -8.33 -10.31 -28.74
N ARG A 172 -9.45 -10.94 -29.10
CA ARG A 172 -9.49 -12.13 -29.97
C ARG A 172 -10.63 -12.02 -30.97
N HIS A 173 -10.36 -12.45 -32.19
CA HIS A 173 -11.34 -12.56 -33.26
C HIS A 173 -12.03 -13.93 -33.24
N THR A 174 -13.28 -14.00 -33.68
CA THR A 174 -14.11 -15.21 -33.68
C THR A 174 -15.22 -15.15 -34.74
N ASP A 175 -15.66 -16.32 -35.21
CA ASP A 175 -16.89 -16.49 -36.01
C ASP A 175 -18.08 -16.93 -35.12
N HIS A 176 -17.84 -17.14 -33.82
CA HIS A 176 -18.78 -17.71 -32.85
C HIS A 176 -19.08 -16.72 -31.70
N LEU A 177 -19.25 -15.42 -32.02
CA LEU A 177 -19.31 -14.35 -31.02
C LEU A 177 -20.39 -14.57 -29.95
N ASP A 178 -21.60 -14.96 -30.33
CA ASP A 178 -22.70 -15.21 -29.39
C ASP A 178 -22.43 -16.43 -28.48
N GLU A 179 -21.75 -17.45 -28.99
CA GLU A 179 -21.37 -18.63 -28.22
C GLU A 179 -20.28 -18.29 -27.21
N LEU A 180 -19.28 -17.50 -27.60
CA LEU A 180 -18.26 -17.03 -26.67
C LEU A 180 -18.84 -16.08 -25.62
N ILE A 181 -19.77 -15.18 -25.99
CA ILE A 181 -20.46 -14.34 -25.01
C ILE A 181 -21.13 -15.23 -23.95
N ARG A 182 -21.88 -16.27 -24.35
CA ARG A 182 -22.48 -17.21 -23.39
C ARG A 182 -21.42 -17.92 -22.55
N PHE A 183 -20.34 -18.40 -23.16
CA PHE A 183 -19.27 -19.09 -22.44
C PHE A 183 -18.61 -18.20 -21.37
N TYR A 184 -18.20 -16.98 -21.73
CA TYR A 184 -17.45 -16.10 -20.84
C TYR A 184 -18.36 -15.31 -19.88
N ARG A 185 -19.48 -14.76 -20.35
CA ARG A 185 -20.39 -13.98 -19.50
C ARG A 185 -21.23 -14.87 -18.60
N ASP A 186 -21.90 -15.87 -19.17
CA ASP A 186 -22.87 -16.67 -18.43
C ASP A 186 -22.21 -17.88 -17.75
N GLY A 187 -21.28 -18.55 -18.44
CA GLY A 187 -20.54 -19.70 -17.92
C GLY A 187 -19.48 -19.31 -16.89
N LEU A 188 -18.46 -18.53 -17.29
CA LEU A 188 -17.41 -18.06 -16.38
C LEU A 188 -17.90 -16.99 -15.40
N GLY A 189 -18.96 -16.26 -15.73
CA GLY A 189 -19.49 -15.17 -14.90
C GLY A 189 -18.77 -13.84 -15.07
N LEU A 190 -18.09 -13.62 -16.20
CA LEU A 190 -17.44 -12.34 -16.48
C LEU A 190 -18.48 -11.24 -16.72
N ARG A 191 -18.23 -10.04 -16.19
CA ARG A 191 -19.16 -8.92 -16.34
C ARG A 191 -18.99 -8.27 -17.70
N GLU A 192 -20.08 -8.13 -18.45
CA GLU A 192 -20.11 -7.35 -19.68
C GLU A 192 -20.00 -5.86 -19.36
N LEU A 193 -19.01 -5.19 -19.95
CA LEU A 193 -18.78 -3.76 -19.80
C LEU A 193 -19.50 -2.94 -20.87
N GLY A 194 -19.77 -3.55 -22.02
CA GLY A 194 -20.38 -2.94 -23.19
C GLY A 194 -19.91 -3.63 -24.46
N GLY A 195 -20.31 -3.09 -25.61
CA GLY A 195 -19.95 -3.62 -26.92
C GLY A 195 -20.28 -2.64 -28.03
N PHE A 196 -20.03 -3.07 -29.26
CA PHE A 196 -20.31 -2.33 -30.48
C PHE A 196 -20.90 -3.26 -31.54
N ARG A 197 -21.72 -2.70 -32.42
CA ARG A 197 -22.30 -3.41 -33.57
C ARG A 197 -22.08 -2.61 -34.84
N ASN A 198 -21.76 -3.31 -35.92
CA ASN A 198 -21.50 -2.79 -37.25
C ASN A 198 -20.55 -1.56 -37.25
N HIS A 199 -19.53 -1.59 -36.40
CA HIS A 199 -18.51 -0.55 -36.32
C HIS A 199 -17.41 -0.90 -37.33
N ASP A 200 -17.41 -0.22 -38.48
CA ASP A 200 -16.50 -0.49 -39.60
C ASP A 200 -16.49 -1.96 -40.04
N GLY A 201 -17.66 -2.60 -40.00
CA GLY A 201 -17.82 -4.02 -40.36
C GLY A 201 -17.48 -5.01 -39.24
N TYR A 202 -17.36 -4.55 -37.98
CA TYR A 202 -17.16 -5.40 -36.81
C TYR A 202 -18.30 -5.30 -35.79
N ASP A 203 -18.59 -6.43 -35.16
CA ASP A 203 -19.34 -6.53 -33.92
C ASP A 203 -18.38 -6.97 -32.81
N GLY A 204 -18.58 -6.49 -31.59
CA GLY A 204 -17.69 -6.86 -30.49
C GLY A 204 -18.23 -6.57 -29.10
N VAL A 205 -17.62 -7.22 -28.11
CA VAL A 205 -17.99 -7.14 -26.69
C VAL A 205 -16.74 -6.99 -25.83
N PHE A 206 -16.88 -6.25 -24.73
CA PHE A 206 -15.85 -6.11 -23.71
C PHE A 206 -16.31 -6.79 -22.43
N LEU A 207 -15.50 -7.71 -21.92
CA LEU A 207 -15.75 -8.46 -20.70
C LEU A 207 -14.68 -8.12 -19.66
N GLU A 208 -15.09 -7.79 -18.44
CA GLU A 208 -14.18 -7.57 -17.32
C GLU A 208 -13.65 -8.90 -16.78
N ILE A 209 -12.36 -8.96 -16.48
CA ILE A 209 -11.77 -10.02 -15.67
C ILE A 209 -11.78 -9.56 -14.19
N PRO A 210 -12.68 -10.09 -13.34
CA PRO A 210 -12.95 -9.56 -12.01
C PRO A 210 -11.69 -9.40 -11.15
N GLY A 211 -11.57 -8.27 -10.46
CA GLY A 211 -10.47 -8.01 -9.53
C GLY A 211 -9.12 -7.66 -10.17
N THR A 212 -9.00 -7.71 -11.50
CA THR A 212 -7.72 -7.46 -12.20
C THR A 212 -7.63 -6.07 -12.85
N GLY A 213 -8.77 -5.46 -13.17
CA GLY A 213 -8.82 -4.26 -14.03
C GLY A 213 -8.44 -4.53 -15.50
N ALA A 214 -8.28 -5.80 -15.89
CA ALA A 214 -8.04 -6.21 -17.26
C ALA A 214 -9.34 -6.60 -17.98
N HIS A 215 -9.31 -6.52 -19.30
CA HIS A 215 -10.47 -6.81 -20.15
C HIS A 215 -10.16 -7.90 -21.19
N LEU A 216 -11.15 -8.73 -21.47
CA LEU A 216 -11.21 -9.57 -22.66
C LEU A 216 -12.10 -8.88 -23.70
N GLU A 217 -11.60 -8.70 -24.92
CA GLU A 217 -12.37 -8.22 -26.06
C GLU A 217 -12.56 -9.35 -27.07
N LEU A 218 -13.81 -9.58 -27.47
CA LEU A 218 -14.15 -10.56 -28.50
C LEU A 218 -14.79 -9.82 -29.67
N THR A 219 -14.32 -10.08 -30.88
CA THR A 219 -14.79 -9.40 -32.09
C THR A 219 -15.09 -10.39 -33.21
N THR A 220 -16.08 -10.08 -34.04
CA THR A 220 -16.40 -10.80 -35.29
C THR A 220 -16.58 -9.83 -36.45
N GLY A 221 -16.53 -10.31 -37.70
CA GLY A 221 -16.60 -9.49 -38.90
C GLY A 221 -15.24 -9.15 -39.53
N GLY A 222 -15.14 -8.08 -40.32
CA GLY A 222 -13.87 -7.63 -40.90
C GLY A 222 -13.22 -8.52 -41.98
N GLY A 223 -13.84 -9.64 -42.35
CA GLY A 223 -13.34 -10.54 -43.41
C GLY A 223 -12.14 -11.40 -43.02
N HIS A 224 -11.79 -11.43 -41.74
CA HIS A 224 -10.79 -12.33 -41.18
C HIS A 224 -11.48 -13.60 -40.63
N GLY A 225 -10.79 -14.75 -40.63
CA GLY A 225 -11.33 -15.99 -40.07
C GLY A 225 -10.88 -16.23 -38.63
N VAL A 226 -11.48 -17.23 -37.96
CA VAL A 226 -11.11 -17.62 -36.59
C VAL A 226 -9.61 -17.98 -36.49
N PRO A 227 -8.90 -17.46 -35.48
CA PRO A 227 -7.51 -17.85 -35.22
C PRO A 227 -7.43 -19.31 -34.79
N VAL A 228 -6.39 -20.03 -35.22
CA VAL A 228 -6.11 -21.40 -34.77
C VAL A 228 -5.35 -21.34 -33.44
N PRO A 229 -5.92 -21.80 -32.31
CA PRO A 229 -5.24 -21.72 -31.01
C PRO A 229 -4.07 -22.70 -30.92
N HIS A 230 -2.97 -22.28 -30.32
CA HIS A 230 -1.96 -23.22 -29.84
C HIS A 230 -2.49 -23.92 -28.56
N PRO A 231 -2.23 -25.23 -28.34
CA PRO A 231 -2.72 -25.94 -27.16
C PRO A 231 -2.30 -25.36 -25.79
N ASP A 232 -1.24 -24.55 -25.77
CA ASP A 232 -0.75 -23.79 -24.59
C ASP A 232 -1.01 -22.26 -24.68
N SER A 233 -1.92 -21.82 -25.56
CA SER A 233 -2.49 -20.47 -25.52
C SER A 233 -3.60 -20.42 -24.48
N LEU A 234 -3.23 -20.13 -23.23
CA LEU A 234 -4.11 -20.28 -22.08
C LEU A 234 -4.60 -18.93 -21.54
N LEU A 235 -5.88 -18.86 -21.19
CA LEU A 235 -6.38 -17.91 -20.19
C LEU A 235 -6.41 -18.59 -18.83
N VAL A 236 -5.48 -18.25 -17.94
CA VAL A 236 -5.40 -18.84 -16.60
C VAL A 236 -6.06 -17.93 -15.58
N LEU A 237 -7.06 -18.45 -14.87
CA LEU A 237 -7.80 -17.76 -13.82
C LEU A 237 -7.55 -18.42 -12.46
N TYR A 238 -6.89 -17.69 -11.57
CA TYR A 238 -6.70 -18.09 -10.18
C TYR A 238 -7.91 -17.67 -9.35
N LEU A 239 -8.67 -18.65 -8.90
CA LEU A 239 -9.86 -18.48 -8.08
C LEU A 239 -9.52 -18.63 -6.59
N PRO A 240 -10.36 -18.12 -5.68
CA PRO A 240 -10.05 -18.11 -4.24
C PRO A 240 -9.80 -19.51 -3.65
N ASP A 241 -10.52 -20.52 -4.14
CA ASP A 241 -10.47 -21.89 -3.64
C ASP A 241 -11.05 -22.89 -4.65
N ALA A 242 -10.97 -24.19 -4.30
CA ALA A 242 -11.54 -25.28 -5.09
C ALA A 242 -13.08 -25.22 -5.19
N GLU A 243 -13.77 -24.55 -4.26
CA GLU A 243 -15.23 -24.42 -4.34
C GLU A 243 -15.63 -23.45 -5.45
N ALA A 244 -14.93 -22.31 -5.55
CA ALA A 244 -15.11 -21.37 -6.65
C ALA A 244 -14.89 -22.06 -8.01
N VAL A 245 -13.87 -22.93 -8.14
CA VAL A 245 -13.66 -23.74 -9.35
C VAL A 245 -14.86 -24.64 -9.64
N ARG A 246 -15.38 -25.37 -8.65
CA ARG A 246 -16.56 -26.24 -8.83
C ARG A 246 -17.79 -25.46 -9.28
N VAL A 247 -18.05 -24.30 -8.68
CA VAL A 247 -19.20 -23.45 -9.03
C VAL A 247 -19.08 -22.89 -10.44
N VAL A 248 -17.89 -22.49 -10.88
CA VAL A 248 -17.66 -22.05 -12.27
C VAL A 248 -17.77 -23.21 -13.25
N ALA A 249 -17.15 -24.36 -12.94
CA ALA A 249 -17.22 -25.57 -13.78
C ALA A 249 -18.67 -26.04 -13.98
N ALA A 250 -19.48 -26.03 -12.92
CA ALA A 250 -20.90 -26.39 -13.00
C ALA A 250 -21.71 -25.43 -13.89
N ARG A 251 -21.41 -24.12 -13.84
CA ARG A 251 -22.04 -23.11 -14.71
C ARG A 251 -21.65 -23.25 -16.17
N LEU A 252 -20.38 -23.57 -16.44
CA LEU A 252 -19.90 -23.83 -17.80
C LEU A 252 -20.61 -25.04 -18.43
N GLY A 253 -20.88 -26.10 -17.65
CA GLY A 253 -21.61 -27.28 -18.10
C GLY A 253 -20.91 -28.09 -19.20
N ALA A 254 -19.69 -27.73 -19.58
CA ALA A 254 -18.86 -28.42 -20.57
C ALA A 254 -17.96 -29.47 -19.90
N ALA A 255 -17.55 -30.48 -20.66
CA ALA A 255 -16.56 -31.45 -20.20
C ALA A 255 -15.15 -30.79 -20.18
N PRO A 256 -14.37 -31.00 -19.10
CA PRO A 256 -12.97 -30.56 -19.08
C PRO A 256 -12.15 -31.22 -20.19
N VAL A 257 -11.16 -30.50 -20.72
CA VAL A 257 -10.21 -30.98 -21.72
C VAL A 257 -8.85 -31.25 -21.11
N ILE A 258 -8.04 -32.06 -21.79
CA ILE A 258 -6.68 -32.38 -21.35
C ILE A 258 -5.72 -31.28 -21.83
N PRO A 259 -5.05 -30.53 -20.93
CA PRO A 259 -4.08 -29.53 -21.33
C PRO A 259 -2.81 -30.18 -21.90
N ALA A 260 -2.13 -29.47 -22.82
CA ALA A 260 -0.90 -29.95 -23.44
C ALA A 260 0.26 -29.98 -22.44
N ASN A 261 0.46 -28.92 -21.66
CA ASN A 261 1.39 -28.94 -20.54
C ASN A 261 0.86 -29.82 -19.37
N PRO A 262 1.55 -30.91 -18.99
CA PRO A 262 1.12 -31.82 -17.93
C PRO A 262 0.95 -31.15 -16.56
N TYR A 263 1.65 -30.04 -16.28
CA TYR A 263 1.50 -29.27 -15.05
C TYR A 263 0.03 -28.91 -14.78
N TRP A 264 -0.68 -28.44 -15.80
CA TRP A 264 -2.08 -28.03 -15.63
C TRP A 264 -3.04 -29.19 -15.39
N ARG A 265 -2.65 -30.44 -15.73
CA ARG A 265 -3.47 -31.63 -15.46
C ARG A 265 -3.52 -31.93 -13.97
N GLU A 266 -2.46 -31.61 -13.24
CA GLU A 266 -2.33 -31.88 -11.81
C GLU A 266 -2.82 -30.70 -10.95
N HIS A 267 -2.73 -29.47 -11.48
CA HIS A 267 -2.95 -28.25 -10.70
C HIS A 267 -4.21 -27.45 -11.05
N ALA A 268 -4.98 -27.86 -12.06
CA ALA A 268 -6.12 -27.08 -12.53
C ALA A 268 -7.19 -27.93 -13.24
N ILE A 269 -8.33 -27.30 -13.52
CA ILE A 269 -9.34 -27.82 -14.46
C ILE A 269 -9.31 -26.94 -15.72
N THR A 270 -9.23 -27.56 -16.90
CA THR A 270 -9.14 -26.85 -18.17
C THR A 270 -10.40 -27.07 -19.01
N PHE A 271 -10.92 -26.01 -19.63
CA PHE A 271 -12.03 -26.05 -20.56
C PHE A 271 -11.61 -25.46 -21.90
N ALA A 272 -12.15 -25.97 -23.00
CA ALA A 272 -12.04 -25.32 -24.30
C ALA A 272 -13.23 -24.37 -24.50
N ASP A 273 -12.97 -23.14 -24.93
CA ASP A 273 -14.01 -22.25 -25.43
C ASP A 273 -14.50 -22.68 -26.84
N PRO A 274 -15.60 -22.12 -27.36
CA PRO A 274 -16.11 -22.43 -28.71
C PRO A 274 -15.09 -22.35 -29.86
N ASP A 275 -14.04 -21.54 -29.73
CA ASP A 275 -12.97 -21.42 -30.73
C ASP A 275 -11.80 -22.39 -30.46
N GLY A 276 -11.88 -23.19 -29.40
CA GLY A 276 -10.87 -24.17 -28.99
C GLY A 276 -9.74 -23.61 -28.13
N PHE A 277 -9.79 -22.34 -27.69
CA PHE A 277 -8.81 -21.83 -26.75
C PHE A 277 -9.06 -22.38 -25.35
N HIS A 278 -7.97 -22.65 -24.63
CA HIS A 278 -8.07 -23.24 -23.30
C HIS A 278 -8.18 -22.17 -22.20
N VAL A 279 -9.21 -22.31 -21.37
CA VAL A 279 -9.38 -21.57 -20.11
C VAL A 279 -9.06 -22.51 -18.95
N VAL A 280 -8.09 -22.12 -18.13
CA VAL A 280 -7.56 -22.91 -17.01
C VAL A 280 -8.02 -22.29 -15.70
N LEU A 281 -8.72 -23.07 -14.88
CA LEU A 281 -9.21 -22.63 -13.57
C LEU A 281 -8.34 -23.27 -12.47
N VAL A 282 -7.66 -22.42 -11.71
CA VAL A 282 -6.81 -22.83 -10.57
C VAL A 282 -7.54 -22.50 -9.27
N GLY A 283 -7.69 -23.48 -8.39
CA GLY A 283 -8.42 -23.34 -7.11
C GLY A 283 -7.58 -22.84 -5.95
N GLU A 284 -6.56 -22.02 -6.23
CA GLU A 284 -5.66 -21.46 -5.22
C GLU A 284 -5.30 -20.02 -5.61
N PRO A 285 -5.24 -19.07 -4.65
CA PRO A 285 -4.84 -17.71 -4.97
C PRO A 285 -3.40 -17.65 -5.48
N TRP A 286 -3.14 -16.78 -6.46
CA TRP A 286 -1.78 -16.51 -6.90
C TRP A 286 -0.92 -15.98 -5.73
N ARG A 287 0.15 -16.70 -5.40
CA ARG A 287 1.16 -16.27 -4.44
C ARG A 287 2.40 -15.86 -5.22
N ALA A 288 2.74 -14.58 -5.16
CA ALA A 288 3.96 -14.01 -5.75
C ALA A 288 5.19 -14.34 -4.89
#